data_AF-A0AA38H8B1-F1
#
_entry.id   AF-A0AA38H8B1-F1
#
_cell.length_a   1.000
_cell.length_b   1.000
_cell.length_c   1.000
_cell.angle_alpha   90.00
_cell.angle_beta   90.00
_cell.angle_gamma   90.00
#
_symmetry.space_group_name_H-M   'P 1'
#
loop_
_entity.id
_entity.type
_entity.pdbx_description
1 polymer ?
#
loop_
_entity_poly.entity_id
_entity_poly.type
_entity_poly.pdbx_seq_one_letter_code
_entity_poly.pdbx_strand_id
1 'polypeptide(L)'
;MSSASEKTPLAGTPAKYQRAPPPPQRPTRAIHLSLTILILGFVVFYAQRTGKKVSPTIYGLKPAHQPLPSTYGICTKDRLGIYTVPEESGLGAVECVVVSGKEVVDTGSLNRIRRRWGDKAGIGGVDQSPAEMRKAGGLQILYLQEGHTMTPGLIDAHGHVLEYGFYAQLPLLGARSTEEIVNKVEFFLANEGEDLPAGSWIEGMGWDQNLFPSKSFPTADDLETSPSLRGKKICLARVDVHAAWVSRAVLDELESRPGGLPETVEGGLIVRDEKGRPTGVFVDNAMDLINEIKPVWTDAQRHLFLKRMSDEALRRGLTGVHNARTGKADVDFYVKVADSGDLPLRFNLMVFCLTPTDYCGDDFSRVSNAGDGRLNVHSNVHTIGDRSNHVILDAIEAVIRSNPAVDSTRRFRLEHAQIMTPSDLERAVRLGVIASYQPTHATSDMWYAEDRLGKERLKGAYAWQSYLKAGGRIALGSDFPVESLDPLKGFYAATTRLSEKGTSPHGPDGWIPEEKLSRAQALRGFTVDAAYAGLSNMTGSLTPGKRFDAVIWDDDLIEVPQNEMLEIQVVATIMDGQIVYGALEV
;
A
#
# COMPACT_ATOMS: atom_id res chain seq x y z
N MET A 1 51.75 56.03 35.38
CA MET A 1 51.52 54.89 36.30
C MET A 1 50.25 55.24 37.08
N SER A 2 49.07 54.64 36.94
CA SER A 2 48.58 53.32 36.51
C SER A 2 47.11 53.52 36.04
N SER A 3 46.77 53.29 34.76
CA SER A 3 46.03 52.13 34.16
C SER A 3 44.75 51.71 34.90
N ALA A 4 43.56 52.06 34.40
CA ALA A 4 42.72 51.33 33.42
C ALA A 4 41.66 50.44 34.12
N SER A 5 40.36 50.79 34.05
CA SER A 5 39.31 50.26 33.13
C SER A 5 38.86 48.83 33.53
N GLU A 6 37.61 48.37 33.58
CA GLU A 6 36.21 48.82 33.51
C GLU A 6 35.44 47.50 33.20
N LYS A 7 34.31 47.18 33.88
CA LYS A 7 33.21 46.34 33.36
C LYS A 7 32.04 46.22 34.36
N THR A 8 30.95 46.92 34.01
CA THR A 8 29.52 46.55 34.02
C THR A 8 28.92 45.65 35.11
N PRO A 9 27.73 46.05 35.63
CA PRO A 9 26.61 45.14 35.81
C PRO A 9 25.30 45.60 35.17
N LEU A 10 24.49 44.59 34.86
CA LEU A 10 23.16 44.57 34.25
C LEU A 10 22.04 45.17 35.13
N ALA A 11 20.92 45.40 34.45
CA ALA A 11 19.53 45.47 34.92
C ALA A 11 18.95 46.84 35.31
N GLY A 12 18.51 47.58 34.29
CA GLY A 12 17.51 48.64 34.39
C GLY A 12 16.15 48.18 33.84
N THR A 13 15.11 48.40 34.63
CA THR A 13 13.66 48.26 34.39
C THR A 13 13.16 48.60 32.97
N PRO A 14 12.14 47.90 32.42
CA PRO A 14 11.60 48.20 31.11
C PRO A 14 10.72 49.47 31.13
N ALA A 15 10.99 50.37 30.18
CA ALA A 15 10.17 51.55 29.91
C ALA A 15 8.80 51.15 29.31
N LYS A 16 7.74 51.78 29.83
CA LYS A 16 6.37 51.65 29.31
C LYS A 16 6.28 52.25 27.90
N TYR A 17 5.93 51.42 26.91
CA TYR A 17 5.56 51.87 25.57
C TYR A 17 4.09 52.31 25.55
N GLN A 18 3.83 53.57 25.23
CA GLN A 18 2.48 54.12 24.99
C GLN A 18 2.04 53.81 23.55
N ARG A 19 0.84 53.24 23.38
CA ARG A 19 0.20 53.04 22.06
C ARG A 19 -0.17 54.40 21.44
N ALA A 20 0.25 54.62 20.20
CA ALA A 20 -0.33 55.66 19.35
C ALA A 20 -1.76 55.27 18.92
N PRO A 21 -2.70 56.24 18.76
CA PRO A 21 -4.06 55.95 18.35
C PRO A 21 -4.14 55.56 16.86
N PRO A 22 -5.11 54.73 16.46
CA PRO A 22 -5.27 54.31 15.07
C PRO A 22 -5.78 55.47 14.19
N PRO A 23 -5.45 55.47 12.88
CA PRO A 23 -5.96 56.45 11.93
C PRO A 23 -7.46 56.24 11.64
N PRO A 24 -8.19 57.27 11.20
CA PRO A 24 -9.64 57.22 11.04
C PRO A 24 -10.05 56.31 9.87
N GLN A 25 -11.01 55.41 10.13
CA GLN A 25 -11.61 54.54 9.11
C GLN A 25 -12.55 55.35 8.19
N ARG A 26 -12.34 55.23 6.87
CA ARG A 26 -13.34 55.63 5.84
C ARG A 26 -14.24 54.42 5.51
N PRO A 27 -15.54 54.61 5.23
CA PRO A 27 -16.47 53.50 5.05
C PRO A 27 -16.36 52.89 3.64
N THR A 28 -15.88 51.64 3.53
CA THR A 28 -15.83 50.86 2.27
C THR A 28 -16.91 49.75 2.22
N ARG A 29 -18.07 49.96 2.84
CA ARG A 29 -19.15 48.95 2.86
C ARG A 29 -19.96 48.83 1.56
N ALA A 30 -19.78 49.71 0.57
CA ALA A 30 -20.58 49.69 -0.67
C ALA A 30 -19.88 49.04 -1.89
N ILE A 31 -18.57 48.82 -1.87
CA ILE A 31 -17.82 48.28 -3.03
C ILE A 31 -17.57 46.76 -2.91
N HIS A 32 -17.51 46.22 -1.69
CA HIS A 32 -17.30 44.79 -1.49
C HIS A 32 -18.53 43.93 -1.80
N LEU A 33 -19.76 44.42 -1.60
CA LEU A 33 -20.96 43.62 -1.88
C LEU A 33 -21.18 43.40 -3.39
N SER A 34 -20.83 44.39 -4.22
CA SER A 34 -21.01 44.32 -5.68
C SER A 34 -19.98 43.41 -6.36
N LEU A 35 -18.74 43.39 -5.88
CA LEU A 35 -17.68 42.52 -6.39
C LEU A 35 -17.87 41.07 -5.94
N THR A 36 -18.33 40.83 -4.71
CA THR A 36 -18.61 39.46 -4.24
C THR A 36 -19.79 38.84 -4.98
N ILE A 37 -20.84 39.62 -5.31
CA ILE A 37 -21.99 39.13 -6.10
C ILE A 37 -21.61 38.89 -7.57
N LEU A 38 -20.74 39.71 -8.17
CA LEU A 38 -20.22 39.49 -9.52
C LEU A 38 -19.28 38.27 -9.60
N ILE A 39 -18.45 38.05 -8.58
CA ILE A 39 -17.57 36.87 -8.50
C ILE A 39 -18.40 35.61 -8.24
N LEU A 40 -19.40 35.63 -7.33
CA LEU A 40 -20.30 34.49 -7.14
C LEU A 40 -21.13 34.20 -8.40
N GLY A 41 -21.63 35.25 -9.06
CA GLY A 41 -22.38 35.13 -10.31
C GLY A 41 -21.55 34.56 -11.45
N PHE A 42 -20.27 34.95 -11.55
CA PHE A 42 -19.35 34.39 -12.55
C PHE A 42 -18.95 32.95 -12.21
N VAL A 43 -18.73 32.61 -10.93
CA VAL A 43 -18.42 31.23 -10.51
C VAL A 43 -19.61 30.29 -10.71
N VAL A 44 -20.83 30.74 -10.39
CA VAL A 44 -22.06 29.96 -10.61
C VAL A 44 -22.37 29.84 -12.10
N PHE A 45 -22.21 30.92 -12.88
CA PHE A 45 -22.42 30.88 -14.33
C PHE A 45 -21.35 30.06 -15.06
N TYR A 46 -20.08 30.11 -14.61
CA TYR A 46 -19.01 29.27 -15.15
C TYR A 46 -19.25 27.80 -14.80
N ALA A 47 -19.59 27.47 -13.54
CA ALA A 47 -19.92 26.11 -13.11
C ALA A 47 -21.18 25.54 -13.81
N GLN A 48 -22.14 26.40 -14.18
CA GLN A 48 -23.33 25.98 -14.93
C GLN A 48 -23.04 25.80 -16.43
N ARG A 49 -22.09 26.54 -17.01
CA ARG A 49 -21.75 26.48 -18.44
C ARG A 49 -20.66 25.44 -18.75
N THR A 50 -19.82 25.08 -17.78
CA THR A 50 -18.91 23.92 -17.85
C THR A 50 -19.56 22.65 -17.30
N GLY A 51 -20.89 22.60 -17.21
CA GLY A 51 -21.72 21.49 -16.75
C GLY A 51 -21.62 20.18 -17.54
N LYS A 52 -20.41 19.70 -17.85
CA LYS A 52 -20.12 18.32 -17.52
C LYS A 52 -20.20 18.22 -16.00
N LYS A 53 -21.26 17.60 -15.50
CA LYS A 53 -21.13 16.80 -14.28
C LYS A 53 -19.97 15.85 -14.56
N VAL A 54 -18.76 16.22 -14.14
CA VAL A 54 -17.68 15.25 -14.02
C VAL A 54 -18.15 14.35 -12.89
N SER A 55 -18.78 13.24 -13.25
CA SER A 55 -18.88 12.11 -12.34
C SER A 55 -17.43 11.75 -12.02
N PRO A 56 -16.94 11.96 -10.79
CA PRO A 56 -15.53 11.83 -10.52
C PRO A 56 -15.25 10.37 -10.19
N THR A 57 -15.41 9.46 -11.15
CA THR A 57 -14.70 8.18 -11.05
C THR A 57 -13.24 8.49 -11.42
N ILE A 58 -12.53 9.21 -10.55
CA ILE A 58 -11.10 9.57 -10.67
C ILE A 58 -10.28 8.29 -10.78
N TYR A 59 -10.70 7.28 -10.05
CA TYR A 59 -10.22 5.91 -10.19
C TYR A 59 -11.03 5.26 -11.30
N GLY A 60 -10.36 4.95 -12.40
CA GLY A 60 -10.94 4.37 -13.61
C GLY A 60 -11.36 2.92 -13.40
N LEU A 61 -12.14 2.65 -12.35
CA LEU A 61 -13.05 1.52 -12.27
C LEU A 61 -13.97 1.66 -13.47
N LYS A 62 -13.54 1.17 -14.64
CA LYS A 62 -14.45 0.96 -15.76
C LYS A 62 -15.54 0.09 -15.17
N PRO A 63 -16.80 0.56 -15.10
CA PRO A 63 -17.88 -0.35 -14.77
C PRO A 63 -17.72 -1.52 -15.72
N ALA A 64 -17.63 -2.74 -15.19
CA ALA A 64 -17.72 -3.92 -16.03
C ALA A 64 -18.92 -3.75 -16.97
N HIS A 65 -18.83 -4.28 -18.18
CA HIS A 65 -19.83 -4.10 -19.23
C HIS A 65 -21.27 -4.54 -18.84
N GLN A 66 -21.47 -5.12 -17.65
CA GLN A 66 -22.77 -5.39 -17.05
C GLN A 66 -22.81 -5.02 -15.56
N PRO A 67 -23.68 -4.08 -15.13
CA PRO A 67 -23.97 -3.89 -13.72
C PRO A 67 -24.64 -5.16 -13.16
N LEU A 68 -24.15 -5.63 -12.00
CA LEU A 68 -24.76 -6.76 -11.31
C LEU A 68 -26.11 -6.34 -10.71
N PRO A 69 -27.11 -7.24 -10.63
CA PRO A 69 -28.37 -6.97 -9.95
C PRO A 69 -28.15 -6.59 -8.48
N SER A 70 -29.14 -5.95 -7.85
CA SER A 70 -29.07 -5.66 -6.41
C SER A 70 -29.01 -6.92 -5.56
N THR A 71 -29.60 -8.01 -6.02
CA THR A 71 -29.57 -9.32 -5.34
C THR A 71 -29.34 -10.41 -6.39
N TYR A 72 -28.28 -11.21 -6.22
CA TYR A 72 -27.88 -12.24 -7.18
C TYR A 72 -27.13 -13.38 -6.49
N GLY A 73 -27.04 -14.53 -7.16
CA GLY A 73 -26.20 -15.64 -6.75
C GLY A 73 -25.03 -15.83 -7.69
N ILE A 74 -23.85 -16.17 -7.17
CA ILE A 74 -22.74 -16.74 -7.95
C ILE A 74 -22.59 -18.19 -7.52
N CYS A 75 -22.61 -19.10 -8.50
CA CYS A 75 -22.56 -20.53 -8.25
C CYS A 75 -21.59 -21.27 -9.19
N THR A 76 -21.06 -22.39 -8.75
CA THR A 76 -20.46 -23.42 -9.60
C THR A 76 -21.51 -24.45 -10.02
N LYS A 77 -21.26 -25.16 -11.13
CA LYS A 77 -22.10 -26.30 -11.55
C LYS A 77 -21.57 -27.58 -10.90
N ASP A 78 -22.36 -28.14 -9.98
CA ASP A 78 -22.19 -29.48 -9.39
C ASP A 78 -20.80 -29.81 -8.80
N ARG A 79 -20.07 -28.79 -8.31
CA ARG A 79 -18.80 -28.95 -7.60
C ARG A 79 -18.62 -27.88 -6.53
N LEU A 80 -17.82 -28.16 -5.51
CA LEU A 80 -17.29 -27.10 -4.65
C LEU A 80 -16.23 -26.31 -5.42
N GLY A 81 -16.31 -24.99 -5.38
CA GLY A 81 -15.33 -24.11 -6.03
C GLY A 81 -15.42 -22.65 -5.57
N ILE A 82 -16.20 -22.38 -4.53
CA ILE A 82 -16.26 -21.09 -3.86
C ILE A 82 -15.73 -21.28 -2.44
N TYR A 83 -14.51 -20.79 -2.19
CA TYR A 83 -13.86 -20.81 -0.90
C TYR A 83 -14.33 -19.62 -0.05
N THR A 84 -14.83 -19.89 1.14
CA THR A 84 -15.53 -18.92 2.00
C THR A 84 -14.68 -18.40 3.15
N VAL A 85 -13.64 -19.13 3.54
CA VAL A 85 -12.66 -18.81 4.59
C VAL A 85 -13.30 -18.34 5.91
N PRO A 86 -14.20 -19.14 6.52
CA PRO A 86 -14.85 -18.77 7.78
C PRO A 86 -13.82 -18.67 8.92
N GLU A 87 -13.98 -17.67 9.79
CA GLU A 87 -13.06 -17.38 10.89
C GLU A 87 -12.81 -18.59 11.81
N GLU A 88 -13.85 -19.39 12.05
CA GLU A 88 -13.85 -20.52 13.00
C GLU A 88 -13.35 -21.84 12.40
N SER A 89 -13.53 -22.09 11.10
CA SER A 89 -13.32 -23.42 10.49
C SER A 89 -12.35 -23.46 9.31
N GLY A 90 -11.54 -22.42 9.11
CA GLY A 90 -10.40 -22.44 8.18
C GLY A 90 -10.79 -22.09 6.75
N LEU A 91 -10.84 -23.07 5.84
CA LEU A 91 -11.00 -22.83 4.40
C LEU A 91 -12.47 -22.70 3.95
N GLY A 92 -13.34 -23.65 4.32
CA GLY A 92 -14.77 -23.73 3.97
C GLY A 92 -15.09 -23.60 2.47
N ALA A 93 -15.63 -24.63 1.82
CA ALA A 93 -16.01 -24.55 0.40
C ALA A 93 -17.51 -24.77 0.18
N VAL A 94 -18.11 -24.01 -0.74
CA VAL A 94 -19.53 -24.09 -1.11
C VAL A 94 -19.69 -24.10 -2.64
N GLU A 95 -20.92 -24.40 -3.09
CA GLU A 95 -21.29 -24.31 -4.50
C GLU A 95 -21.83 -22.91 -4.85
N CYS A 96 -22.41 -22.19 -3.89
CA CYS A 96 -23.06 -20.90 -4.14
C CYS A 96 -22.84 -19.90 -3.01
N VAL A 97 -22.75 -18.62 -3.41
CA VAL A 97 -22.89 -17.44 -2.56
C VAL A 97 -24.04 -16.58 -3.08
N VAL A 98 -24.85 -16.03 -2.19
CA VAL A 98 -25.92 -15.06 -2.50
C VAL A 98 -25.52 -13.72 -1.93
N VAL A 99 -25.62 -12.69 -2.76
CA VAL A 99 -25.22 -11.32 -2.46
C VAL A 99 -26.46 -10.44 -2.54
N SER A 100 -26.63 -9.54 -1.57
CA SER A 100 -27.63 -8.47 -1.63
C SER A 100 -26.98 -7.14 -1.27
N GLY A 101 -27.12 -6.15 -2.15
CA GLY A 101 -26.39 -4.89 -2.07
C GLY A 101 -24.89 -5.14 -2.05
N LYS A 102 -24.27 -4.92 -0.89
CA LYS A 102 -22.83 -5.07 -0.66
C LYS A 102 -22.44 -6.31 0.14
N GLU A 103 -23.42 -7.11 0.56
CA GLU A 103 -23.23 -8.12 1.61
C GLU A 103 -23.54 -9.53 1.11
N VAL A 104 -22.81 -10.49 1.65
CA VAL A 104 -23.17 -11.90 1.57
C VAL A 104 -24.37 -12.14 2.49
N VAL A 105 -25.44 -12.71 1.93
CA VAL A 105 -26.68 -13.00 2.68
C VAL A 105 -26.98 -14.49 2.82
N ASP A 106 -26.37 -15.35 1.99
CA ASP A 106 -26.47 -16.81 2.11
C ASP A 106 -25.30 -17.50 1.40
N THR A 107 -24.95 -18.71 1.83
CA THR A 107 -23.98 -19.59 1.16
C THR A 107 -24.39 -21.04 1.30
N GLY A 108 -24.03 -21.90 0.35
CA GLY A 108 -24.26 -23.36 0.49
C GLY A 108 -24.36 -24.08 -0.83
N SER A 109 -25.06 -25.22 -0.85
CA SER A 109 -25.29 -25.98 -2.07
C SER A 109 -26.27 -25.28 -3.01
N LEU A 110 -26.09 -25.46 -4.32
CA LEU A 110 -26.96 -24.97 -5.39
C LEU A 110 -28.40 -25.41 -5.17
N ASN A 111 -28.61 -26.67 -4.78
CA ASN A 111 -29.95 -27.19 -4.47
C ASN A 111 -30.59 -26.49 -3.25
N ARG A 112 -29.80 -26.14 -2.22
CA ARG A 112 -30.32 -25.37 -1.08
C ARG A 112 -30.66 -23.94 -1.50
N ILE A 113 -29.80 -23.28 -2.26
CA ILE A 113 -30.02 -21.91 -2.72
C ILE A 113 -31.24 -21.82 -3.64
N ARG A 114 -31.35 -22.69 -4.66
CA ARG A 114 -32.54 -22.76 -5.54
C ARG A 114 -33.83 -23.01 -4.76
N ARG A 115 -33.81 -23.95 -3.80
CA ARG A 115 -34.99 -24.21 -2.95
C ARG A 115 -35.37 -23.02 -2.08
N ARG A 116 -34.41 -22.21 -1.62
CA ARG A 116 -34.66 -21.08 -0.73
C ARG A 116 -35.04 -19.80 -1.48
N TRP A 117 -34.36 -19.50 -2.58
CA TRP A 117 -34.44 -18.21 -3.28
C TRP A 117 -35.18 -18.30 -4.63
N GLY A 118 -35.42 -19.50 -5.16
CA GLY A 118 -35.90 -19.71 -6.54
C GLY A 118 -34.78 -19.60 -7.58
N ASP A 119 -35.09 -19.84 -8.85
CA ASP A 119 -34.17 -19.73 -9.99
C ASP A 119 -34.87 -19.01 -11.13
N LYS A 120 -34.33 -17.87 -11.58
CA LYS A 120 -34.90 -17.04 -12.64
C LYS A 120 -33.94 -16.88 -13.81
N ALA A 121 -34.45 -17.05 -15.02
CA ALA A 121 -33.82 -16.52 -16.22
C ALA A 121 -34.19 -15.03 -16.38
N GLY A 122 -33.32 -14.10 -15.97
CA GLY A 122 -33.43 -12.68 -16.28
C GLY A 122 -33.87 -11.73 -15.14
N ILE A 123 -33.34 -10.51 -15.23
CA ILE A 123 -33.16 -9.44 -14.22
C ILE A 123 -34.31 -9.28 -13.18
N GLY A 124 -33.92 -9.17 -11.90
CA GLY A 124 -34.79 -8.86 -10.75
C GLY A 124 -34.20 -7.72 -9.91
N GLY A 125 -35.07 -6.81 -9.44
CA GLY A 125 -34.72 -5.57 -8.76
C GLY A 125 -34.60 -5.66 -7.22
N VAL A 126 -34.45 -4.45 -6.64
CA VAL A 126 -34.10 -4.04 -5.25
C VAL A 126 -34.29 -5.05 -4.12
N ASP A 127 -33.29 -5.11 -3.23
CA ASP A 127 -33.18 -5.74 -1.90
C ASP A 127 -34.46 -6.43 -1.39
N GLN A 128 -34.58 -7.74 -1.66
CA GLN A 128 -35.79 -8.52 -1.42
C GLN A 128 -35.54 -9.72 -0.52
N SER A 129 -36.53 -10.05 0.33
CA SER A 129 -36.52 -11.31 1.07
C SER A 129 -36.65 -12.52 0.13
N PRO A 130 -36.22 -13.73 0.54
CA PRO A 130 -36.36 -14.94 -0.29
C PRO A 130 -37.81 -15.22 -0.73
N ALA A 131 -38.81 -14.87 0.10
CA ALA A 131 -40.22 -15.06 -0.23
C ALA A 131 -40.69 -14.08 -1.32
N GLU A 132 -40.19 -12.85 -1.30
CA GLU A 132 -40.47 -11.83 -2.32
C GLU A 132 -39.75 -12.16 -3.63
N MET A 133 -38.48 -12.60 -3.56
CA MET A 133 -37.72 -13.02 -4.73
C MET A 133 -38.40 -14.16 -5.50
N ARG A 134 -38.93 -15.17 -4.80
CA ARG A 134 -39.72 -16.24 -5.46
C ARG A 134 -40.98 -15.71 -6.14
N LYS A 135 -41.68 -14.76 -5.51
CA LYS A 135 -42.85 -14.10 -6.12
C LYS A 135 -42.45 -13.27 -7.34
N ALA A 136 -41.24 -12.71 -7.35
CA ALA A 136 -40.67 -11.92 -8.44
C ALA A 136 -39.99 -12.75 -9.56
N GLY A 137 -40.10 -14.09 -9.49
CA GLY A 137 -39.63 -15.02 -10.52
C GLY A 137 -38.36 -15.81 -10.18
N GLY A 138 -37.71 -15.56 -9.04
CA GLY A 138 -36.52 -16.29 -8.55
C GLY A 138 -35.22 -15.48 -8.59
N LEU A 139 -34.17 -16.01 -7.95
CA LEU A 139 -32.82 -15.42 -7.93
C LEU A 139 -32.14 -15.53 -9.30
N GLN A 140 -31.48 -14.47 -9.76
CA GLN A 140 -30.56 -14.57 -10.90
C GLN A 140 -29.28 -15.25 -10.42
N ILE A 141 -29.02 -16.45 -10.94
CA ILE A 141 -27.80 -17.21 -10.65
C ILE A 141 -26.84 -17.04 -11.83
N LEU A 142 -25.65 -16.54 -11.54
CA LEU A 142 -24.52 -16.44 -12.45
C LEU A 142 -23.61 -17.64 -12.21
N TYR A 143 -23.22 -18.35 -13.26
CA TYR A 143 -22.38 -19.53 -13.13
C TYR A 143 -20.92 -19.18 -13.41
N LEU A 144 -20.00 -19.65 -12.56
CA LEU A 144 -18.59 -19.69 -12.91
C LEU A 144 -18.38 -20.66 -14.09
N GLN A 145 -17.42 -20.34 -14.97
CA GLN A 145 -17.01 -21.26 -16.01
C GLN A 145 -16.40 -22.54 -15.41
N GLU A 146 -16.30 -23.59 -16.21
CA GLU A 146 -15.63 -24.82 -15.79
C GLU A 146 -14.15 -24.52 -15.47
N GLY A 147 -13.61 -25.15 -14.43
CA GLY A 147 -12.26 -24.86 -13.91
C GLY A 147 -12.18 -23.64 -12.99
N HIS A 148 -12.94 -22.57 -13.26
CA HIS A 148 -12.87 -21.34 -12.49
C HIS A 148 -13.29 -21.52 -11.02
N THR A 149 -12.61 -20.81 -10.11
CA THR A 149 -12.91 -20.79 -8.68
C THR A 149 -13.07 -19.37 -8.14
N MET A 150 -13.59 -19.25 -6.92
CA MET A 150 -13.72 -17.96 -6.24
C MET A 150 -13.21 -18.03 -4.81
N THR A 151 -12.51 -16.98 -4.38
CA THR A 151 -12.04 -16.78 -3.00
C THR A 151 -12.54 -15.44 -2.46
N PRO A 152 -12.43 -15.16 -1.15
CA PRO A 152 -12.52 -13.78 -0.68
C PRO A 152 -11.47 -12.91 -1.38
N GLY A 153 -11.77 -11.62 -1.48
CA GLY A 153 -10.83 -10.61 -1.95
C GLY A 153 -9.51 -10.71 -1.20
N LEU A 154 -8.39 -10.77 -1.91
CA LEU A 154 -7.08 -10.83 -1.27
C LEU A 154 -6.74 -9.46 -0.65
N ILE A 155 -5.97 -9.48 0.43
CA ILE A 155 -5.51 -8.31 1.16
C ILE A 155 -4.01 -8.42 1.34
N ASP A 156 -3.28 -7.41 0.86
CA ASP A 156 -1.85 -7.32 1.15
C ASP A 156 -1.67 -6.67 2.53
N ALA A 157 -1.17 -7.45 3.50
CA ALA A 157 -1.08 -6.98 4.87
C ALA A 157 0.06 -5.99 5.14
N HIS A 158 0.91 -5.68 4.15
CA HIS A 158 2.01 -4.73 4.28
C HIS A 158 2.53 -4.31 2.90
N GLY A 159 2.39 -3.03 2.53
CA GLY A 159 3.02 -2.48 1.32
C GLY A 159 3.04 -0.95 1.32
N HIS A 160 3.66 -0.34 0.31
CA HIS A 160 3.86 1.11 0.20
C HIS A 160 3.11 1.67 -1.01
N VAL A 161 1.89 2.16 -0.79
CA VAL A 161 0.91 2.44 -1.83
C VAL A 161 1.29 3.62 -2.72
N LEU A 162 1.53 4.79 -2.10
CA LEU A 162 1.80 6.01 -2.87
C LEU A 162 3.18 5.93 -3.49
N GLU A 163 4.13 5.33 -2.79
CA GLU A 163 5.48 5.04 -3.26
C GLU A 163 5.45 4.08 -4.45
N TYR A 164 4.67 2.99 -4.41
CA TYR A 164 4.51 2.11 -5.57
C TYR A 164 3.96 2.86 -6.78
N GLY A 165 2.88 3.62 -6.60
CA GLY A 165 2.29 4.40 -7.69
C GLY A 165 3.24 5.47 -8.25
N PHE A 166 4.08 6.02 -7.37
CA PHE A 166 5.17 6.92 -7.70
C PHE A 166 6.26 6.21 -8.51
N TYR A 167 6.73 5.03 -8.10
CA TYR A 167 7.77 4.29 -8.82
C TYR A 167 7.27 3.72 -10.15
N ALA A 168 6.02 3.28 -10.19
CA ALA A 168 5.38 2.74 -11.39
C ALA A 168 5.17 3.79 -12.49
N GLN A 169 5.34 5.09 -12.20
CA GLN A 169 5.17 6.15 -13.20
C GLN A 169 6.25 6.14 -14.29
N LEU A 170 7.48 5.78 -13.91
CA LEU A 170 8.63 5.79 -14.79
C LEU A 170 9.54 4.61 -14.41
N PRO A 171 9.19 3.39 -14.86
CA PRO A 171 9.95 2.19 -14.54
C PRO A 171 11.24 2.11 -15.36
N LEU A 172 12.37 2.10 -14.66
CA LEU A 172 13.72 2.03 -15.21
C LEU A 172 14.37 0.65 -15.05
N LEU A 173 13.69 -0.29 -14.39
CA LEU A 173 14.18 -1.65 -14.15
C LEU A 173 14.58 -2.32 -15.47
N GLY A 174 15.75 -2.95 -15.46
CA GLY A 174 16.29 -3.70 -16.60
C GLY A 174 16.93 -2.84 -17.70
N ALA A 175 16.91 -1.51 -17.59
CA ALA A 175 17.61 -0.64 -18.53
C ALA A 175 19.12 -0.93 -18.50
N ARG A 176 19.71 -1.04 -19.69
CA ARG A 176 21.11 -1.49 -19.87
C ARG A 176 22.07 -0.36 -20.20
N SER A 177 21.61 0.87 -20.30
CA SER A 177 22.47 2.04 -20.52
C SER A 177 21.82 3.33 -20.01
N THR A 178 22.63 4.38 -19.88
CA THR A 178 22.13 5.74 -19.60
C THR A 178 21.24 6.25 -20.73
N GLU A 179 21.57 5.94 -21.98
CA GLU A 179 20.76 6.27 -23.16
C GLU A 179 19.36 5.66 -23.11
N GLU A 180 19.23 4.37 -22.74
CA GLU A 180 17.92 3.73 -22.58
C GLU A 180 17.09 4.41 -21.48
N ILE A 181 17.73 4.84 -20.38
CA ILE A 181 17.06 5.57 -19.31
C ILE A 181 16.61 6.96 -19.80
N VAL A 182 17.48 7.70 -20.50
CA VAL A 182 17.14 9.00 -21.11
C VAL A 182 15.93 8.84 -22.02
N ASN A 183 15.94 7.86 -22.93
CA ASN A 183 14.82 7.59 -23.84
C ASN A 183 13.51 7.27 -23.09
N LYS A 184 13.58 6.54 -21.97
CA LYS A 184 12.40 6.27 -21.12
C LYS A 184 11.86 7.55 -20.48
N VAL A 185 12.73 8.43 -20.00
CA VAL A 185 12.34 9.73 -19.42
C VAL A 185 11.71 10.63 -20.50
N GLU A 186 12.27 10.66 -21.70
CA GLU A 186 11.71 11.40 -22.84
C GLU A 186 10.33 10.87 -23.22
N PHE A 187 10.20 9.54 -23.32
CA PHE A 187 8.92 8.90 -23.62
C PHE A 187 7.87 9.23 -22.56
N PHE A 188 8.23 9.17 -21.28
CA PHE A 188 7.35 9.56 -20.18
C PHE A 188 6.90 11.01 -20.32
N LEU A 189 7.81 11.94 -20.59
CA LEU A 189 7.45 13.35 -20.78
C LEU A 189 6.53 13.60 -21.96
N ALA A 190 6.71 12.86 -23.06
CA ALA A 190 5.92 13.03 -24.27
C ALA A 190 4.50 12.44 -24.16
N ASN A 191 4.27 11.47 -23.27
CA ASN A 191 3.00 10.72 -23.20
C ASN A 191 2.24 10.89 -21.88
N GLU A 192 2.95 11.08 -20.77
CA GLU A 192 2.37 11.09 -19.42
C GLU A 192 2.75 12.36 -18.64
N GLY A 193 3.72 13.14 -19.15
CA GLY A 193 4.21 14.35 -18.49
C GLY A 193 3.28 15.55 -18.57
N GLU A 194 2.26 15.55 -19.44
CA GLU A 194 1.31 16.68 -19.59
C GLU A 194 0.46 16.91 -18.33
N ASP A 195 0.24 15.88 -17.52
CA ASP A 195 -0.53 15.97 -16.28
C ASP A 195 0.31 16.48 -15.09
N LEU A 196 1.63 16.62 -15.25
CA LEU A 196 2.50 17.12 -14.18
C LEU A 196 2.37 18.65 -14.06
N PRO A 197 2.06 19.19 -12.86
CA PRO A 197 2.07 20.63 -12.63
C PRO A 197 3.39 21.28 -13.02
N ALA A 198 3.35 22.51 -13.54
CA ALA A 198 4.55 23.26 -13.89
C ALA A 198 5.52 23.35 -12.69
N GLY A 199 6.78 22.99 -12.91
CA GLY A 199 7.81 22.96 -11.86
C GLY A 199 7.89 21.64 -11.07
N SER A 200 7.09 20.63 -11.42
CA SER A 200 7.22 19.29 -10.85
C SER A 200 8.56 18.67 -11.18
N TRP A 201 9.08 17.90 -10.23
CA TRP A 201 10.22 17.03 -10.49
C TRP A 201 9.76 15.83 -11.31
N ILE A 202 10.62 15.38 -12.22
CA ILE A 202 10.44 14.14 -12.95
C ILE A 202 11.14 13.05 -12.19
N GLU A 203 10.41 11.99 -11.89
CA GLU A 203 10.87 11.00 -10.95
C GLU A 203 10.57 9.60 -11.45
N GLY A 204 11.50 8.69 -11.21
CA GLY A 204 11.42 7.30 -11.63
C GLY A 204 12.34 6.43 -10.80
N MET A 205 12.24 5.12 -10.95
CA MET A 205 13.04 4.18 -10.18
C MET A 205 13.43 2.94 -10.99
N GLY A 206 14.55 2.34 -10.63
CA GLY A 206 14.91 0.99 -11.06
C GLY A 206 16.20 0.91 -11.86
N TRP A 207 16.91 2.02 -12.03
CA TRP A 207 18.19 1.98 -12.73
C TRP A 207 19.21 1.17 -11.92
N ASP A 208 20.07 0.45 -12.63
CA ASP A 208 21.14 -0.34 -12.02
C ASP A 208 22.39 -0.26 -12.89
N GLN A 209 23.41 0.43 -12.42
CA GLN A 209 24.68 0.55 -13.12
C GLN A 209 25.36 -0.81 -13.32
N ASN A 210 25.04 -1.83 -12.51
CA ASN A 210 25.56 -3.17 -12.71
C ASN A 210 25.04 -3.81 -14.02
N LEU A 211 24.01 -3.26 -14.65
CA LEU A 211 23.55 -3.70 -15.96
C LEU A 211 24.22 -2.92 -17.10
N PHE A 212 24.85 -1.77 -16.81
CA PHE A 212 25.50 -0.94 -17.82
C PHE A 212 26.79 -1.62 -18.31
N PRO A 213 27.20 -1.41 -19.58
CA PRO A 213 28.49 -1.88 -20.09
C PRO A 213 29.68 -1.38 -19.26
N SER A 214 29.64 -0.12 -18.82
CA SER A 214 30.73 0.50 -18.05
C SER A 214 30.80 0.06 -16.59
N LYS A 215 29.69 -0.41 -16.01
CA LYS A 215 29.50 -0.63 -14.55
C LYS A 215 29.69 0.62 -13.69
N SER A 216 29.85 1.79 -14.30
CA SER A 216 30.04 3.06 -13.61
C SER A 216 28.70 3.73 -13.33
N PHE A 217 28.63 4.49 -12.23
CA PHE A 217 27.49 5.35 -11.95
C PHE A 217 27.22 6.33 -13.10
N PRO A 218 25.94 6.66 -13.36
CA PRO A 218 25.59 7.73 -14.29
C PRO A 218 25.96 9.11 -13.71
N THR A 219 25.84 10.14 -14.54
CA THR A 219 26.12 11.52 -14.19
C THR A 219 24.97 12.43 -14.61
N ALA A 220 24.83 13.60 -13.99
CA ALA A 220 23.88 14.62 -14.40
C ALA A 220 24.10 15.05 -15.87
N ASP A 221 25.33 14.97 -16.38
CA ASP A 221 25.65 15.30 -17.78
C ASP A 221 25.04 14.28 -18.77
N ASP A 222 24.84 13.03 -18.36
CA ASP A 222 24.15 12.02 -19.18
C ASP A 222 22.70 12.42 -19.48
N LEU A 223 22.01 13.10 -18.55
CA LEU A 223 20.65 13.63 -18.78
C LEU A 223 20.66 14.85 -19.72
N GLU A 224 21.74 15.64 -19.73
CA GLU A 224 21.89 16.82 -20.59
C GLU A 224 22.18 16.47 -22.07
N THR A 225 22.48 15.20 -22.35
CA THR A 225 22.60 14.68 -23.73
C THR A 225 21.30 14.87 -24.51
N SER A 226 20.14 14.76 -23.84
CA SER A 226 18.85 15.06 -24.42
C SER A 226 18.52 16.56 -24.31
N PRO A 227 18.28 17.25 -25.45
CA PRO A 227 17.78 18.62 -25.44
C PRO A 227 16.42 18.78 -24.75
N SER A 228 15.58 17.73 -24.76
CA SER A 228 14.25 17.77 -24.18
C SER A 228 14.26 17.70 -22.66
N LEU A 229 15.34 17.17 -22.06
CA LEU A 229 15.51 17.04 -20.61
C LEU A 229 16.23 18.23 -19.95
N ARG A 230 16.94 19.06 -20.73
CA ARG A 230 17.75 20.16 -20.18
C ARG A 230 16.93 21.14 -19.34
N GLY A 231 17.47 21.51 -18.19
CA GLY A 231 16.85 22.45 -17.26
C GLY A 231 15.63 21.89 -16.51
N LYS A 232 15.23 20.64 -16.74
CA LYS A 232 14.18 19.97 -15.96
C LYS A 232 14.77 19.41 -14.68
N LYS A 233 14.03 19.50 -13.58
CA LYS A 233 14.40 18.85 -12.31
C LYS A 233 14.06 17.36 -12.40
N ILE A 234 15.07 16.50 -12.37
CA ILE A 234 14.92 15.05 -12.50
C ILE A 234 15.60 14.39 -11.30
N CYS A 235 14.96 13.39 -10.70
CA CYS A 235 15.53 12.56 -9.64
C CYS A 235 15.13 11.10 -9.84
N LEU A 236 16.09 10.24 -10.18
CA LEU A 236 15.88 8.83 -10.49
C LEU A 236 16.48 7.96 -9.38
N ALA A 237 15.67 7.14 -8.73
CA ALA A 237 16.10 6.22 -7.68
C ALA A 237 16.70 4.93 -8.28
N ARG A 238 17.78 4.45 -7.66
CA ARG A 238 18.41 3.17 -8.00
C ARG A 238 17.47 2.01 -7.66
N VAL A 239 17.68 0.86 -8.29
CA VAL A 239 16.90 -0.38 -8.06
C VAL A 239 16.75 -0.78 -6.59
N ASP A 240 17.73 -0.47 -5.75
CA ASP A 240 17.73 -0.80 -4.31
C ASP A 240 17.44 0.40 -3.42
N VAL A 241 16.97 1.53 -3.97
CA VAL A 241 16.67 2.80 -3.26
C VAL A 241 17.81 3.45 -2.47
N HIS A 242 19.02 2.86 -2.46
CA HIS A 242 20.18 3.37 -1.73
C HIS A 242 21.00 4.40 -2.52
N ALA A 243 20.57 4.76 -3.72
CA ALA A 243 21.15 5.87 -4.46
C ALA A 243 20.11 6.64 -5.28
N ALA A 244 20.34 7.94 -5.43
CA ALA A 244 19.58 8.82 -6.31
C ALA A 244 20.50 9.44 -7.36
N TRP A 245 20.03 9.50 -8.61
CA TRP A 245 20.66 10.19 -9.72
C TRP A 245 19.83 11.41 -10.11
N VAL A 246 20.41 12.61 -10.00
CA VAL A 246 19.72 13.88 -10.24
C VAL A 246 20.22 14.61 -11.49
N SER A 247 19.37 15.43 -12.11
CA SER A 247 19.75 16.30 -13.22
C SER A 247 20.63 17.47 -12.81
N ARG A 248 21.24 18.13 -13.81
CA ARG A 248 22.05 19.33 -13.60
C ARG A 248 21.26 20.44 -12.89
N ALA A 249 19.99 20.62 -13.26
CA ALA A 249 19.11 21.62 -12.65
C ALA A 249 18.92 21.43 -11.13
N VAL A 250 18.84 20.17 -10.66
CA VAL A 250 18.75 19.85 -9.22
C VAL A 250 20.10 20.04 -8.55
N LEU A 251 21.17 19.58 -9.21
CA LEU A 251 22.52 19.68 -8.67
C LEU A 251 22.96 21.14 -8.48
N ASP A 252 22.69 22.01 -9.46
CA ASP A 252 22.97 23.44 -9.39
C ASP A 252 22.20 24.11 -8.23
N GLU A 253 20.94 23.70 -8.00
CA GLU A 253 20.14 24.20 -6.87
C GLU A 253 20.76 23.80 -5.53
N LEU A 254 21.19 22.54 -5.38
CA LEU A 254 21.88 22.07 -4.18
C LEU A 254 23.20 22.81 -3.94
N GLU A 255 24.01 23.01 -4.99
CA GLU A 255 25.27 23.75 -4.91
C GLU A 255 25.07 25.23 -4.56
N SER A 256 23.94 25.82 -4.97
CA SER A 256 23.62 27.22 -4.68
C SER A 256 23.18 27.49 -3.24
N ARG A 257 22.90 26.44 -2.45
CA ARG A 257 22.46 26.60 -1.06
C ARG A 257 23.56 27.22 -0.20
N PRO A 258 23.20 27.98 0.86
CA PRO A 258 24.18 28.47 1.82
C PRO A 258 25.04 27.32 2.37
N GLY A 259 26.36 27.41 2.18
CA GLY A 259 27.32 26.36 2.56
C GLY A 259 27.65 25.35 1.45
N GLY A 260 26.94 25.37 0.32
CA GLY A 260 27.14 24.47 -0.81
C GLY A 260 26.93 22.99 -0.45
N LEU A 261 27.42 22.10 -1.31
CA LEU A 261 27.45 20.67 -1.02
C LEU A 261 28.61 20.33 -0.08
N PRO A 262 28.38 19.55 0.99
CA PRO A 262 29.45 19.15 1.90
C PRO A 262 30.47 18.24 1.19
N GLU A 263 31.71 18.27 1.66
CA GLU A 263 32.74 17.35 1.17
C GLU A 263 32.48 15.91 1.62
N THR A 264 31.90 15.73 2.81
CA THR A 264 31.61 14.43 3.43
C THR A 264 30.24 14.43 4.09
N VAL A 265 29.54 13.30 4.02
CA VAL A 265 28.27 13.06 4.71
C VAL A 265 28.44 11.81 5.57
N GLU A 266 28.13 11.89 6.87
CA GLU A 266 28.21 10.71 7.73
C GLU A 266 27.20 9.66 7.29
N GLY A 267 27.66 8.43 7.04
CA GLY A 267 26.81 7.35 6.53
C GLY A 267 26.26 7.58 5.12
N GLY A 268 26.87 8.48 4.33
CA GLY A 268 26.44 8.75 2.97
C GLY A 268 27.60 9.17 2.05
N LEU A 269 27.35 9.17 0.74
CA LEU A 269 28.35 9.54 -0.25
C LEU A 269 27.74 10.43 -1.34
N ILE A 270 28.39 11.56 -1.61
CA ILE A 270 28.20 12.32 -2.85
C ILE A 270 29.26 11.83 -3.84
N VAL A 271 28.83 11.19 -4.92
CA VAL A 271 29.76 10.71 -5.94
C VAL A 271 30.36 11.91 -6.67
N ARG A 272 31.68 11.94 -6.79
CA ARG A 272 32.45 13.01 -7.43
C ARG A 272 33.33 12.47 -8.55
N ASP A 273 33.56 13.28 -9.57
CA ASP A 273 34.44 12.97 -10.69
C ASP A 273 35.94 13.10 -10.30
N GLU A 274 36.84 12.80 -11.24
CA GLU A 274 38.30 12.90 -11.04
C GLU A 274 38.77 14.32 -10.67
N LYS A 275 37.95 15.35 -10.93
CA LYS A 275 38.24 16.75 -10.61
C LYS A 275 37.58 17.19 -9.29
N GLY A 276 36.97 16.26 -8.55
CA GLY A 276 36.26 16.53 -7.29
C GLY A 276 34.87 17.14 -7.46
N ARG A 277 34.36 17.27 -8.69
CA ARG A 277 33.04 17.86 -8.95
C ARG A 277 31.95 16.83 -8.71
N PRO A 278 30.82 17.18 -8.07
CA PRO A 278 29.74 16.23 -7.84
C PRO A 278 29.13 15.78 -9.18
N THR A 279 28.93 14.47 -9.32
CA THR A 279 28.39 13.88 -10.56
C THR A 279 26.88 13.94 -10.63
N GLY A 280 26.19 14.20 -9.52
CA GLY A 280 24.73 14.11 -9.41
C GLY A 280 24.25 12.76 -8.89
N VAL A 281 25.12 11.90 -8.37
CA VAL A 281 24.72 10.68 -7.66
C VAL A 281 24.97 10.83 -6.15
N PHE A 282 23.93 10.56 -5.37
CA PHE A 282 23.92 10.63 -3.90
C PHE A 282 23.54 9.26 -3.35
N VAL A 283 24.28 8.77 -2.37
CA VAL A 283 24.14 7.41 -1.79
C VAL A 283 23.86 7.52 -0.30
N ASP A 284 22.95 6.67 0.18
CA ASP A 284 22.52 6.57 1.59
C ASP A 284 22.16 7.94 2.18
N ASN A 285 22.72 8.32 3.33
CA ASN A 285 22.37 9.57 4.04
C ASN A 285 22.61 10.83 3.20
N ALA A 286 23.43 10.77 2.15
CA ALA A 286 23.62 11.92 1.26
C ALA A 286 22.35 12.26 0.46
N MET A 287 21.43 11.31 0.29
CA MET A 287 20.13 11.54 -0.36
C MET A 287 19.24 12.51 0.43
N ASP A 288 19.47 12.70 1.73
CA ASP A 288 18.70 13.65 2.53
C ASP A 288 18.85 15.09 2.04
N LEU A 289 20.01 15.44 1.47
CA LEU A 289 20.24 16.74 0.85
C LEU A 289 19.26 17.01 -0.30
N ILE A 290 18.93 15.97 -1.08
CA ILE A 290 17.92 16.05 -2.15
C ILE A 290 16.54 16.19 -1.53
N ASN A 291 16.22 15.36 -0.52
CA ASN A 291 14.91 15.36 0.15
C ASN A 291 14.56 16.72 0.76
N GLU A 292 15.54 17.48 1.25
CA GLU A 292 15.32 18.81 1.83
C GLU A 292 14.82 19.87 0.84
N ILE A 293 15.18 19.77 -0.45
CA ILE A 293 14.72 20.72 -1.48
C ILE A 293 13.57 20.16 -2.32
N LYS A 294 13.35 18.85 -2.23
CA LYS A 294 12.34 18.16 -3.00
C LYS A 294 10.94 18.62 -2.57
N PRO A 295 10.08 19.06 -3.49
CA PRO A 295 8.71 19.40 -3.15
C PRO A 295 7.97 18.19 -2.58
N VAL A 296 7.19 18.42 -1.52
CA VAL A 296 6.20 17.44 -1.05
C VAL A 296 5.18 17.22 -2.16
N TRP A 297 4.76 15.98 -2.36
CA TRP A 297 3.72 15.67 -3.34
C TRP A 297 2.45 16.49 -3.10
N THR A 298 1.81 16.89 -4.19
CA THR A 298 0.49 17.52 -4.17
C THR A 298 -0.61 16.44 -4.07
N ASP A 299 -1.82 16.81 -3.64
CA ASP A 299 -2.95 15.88 -3.62
C ASP A 299 -3.28 15.32 -5.03
N ALA A 300 -3.05 16.09 -6.08
CA ALA A 300 -3.20 15.63 -7.46
C ALA A 300 -2.21 14.49 -7.81
N GLN A 301 -0.93 14.64 -7.41
CA GLN A 301 0.06 13.57 -7.58
C GLN A 301 -0.29 12.35 -6.73
N ARG A 302 -0.73 12.53 -5.47
CA ARG A 302 -1.18 11.42 -4.63
C ARG A 302 -2.35 10.66 -5.25
N HIS A 303 -3.33 11.36 -5.85
CA HIS A 303 -4.41 10.72 -6.58
C HIS A 303 -3.91 9.87 -7.74
N LEU A 304 -2.97 10.39 -8.54
CA LEU A 304 -2.37 9.65 -9.66
C LEU A 304 -1.65 8.38 -9.17
N PHE A 305 -0.85 8.48 -8.11
CA PHE A 305 -0.12 7.35 -7.55
C PHE A 305 -1.05 6.30 -6.95
N LEU A 306 -2.03 6.74 -6.15
CA LEU A 306 -3.06 5.86 -5.59
C LEU A 306 -3.82 5.13 -6.70
N LYS A 307 -4.14 5.82 -7.80
CA LYS A 307 -4.80 5.22 -8.95
C LYS A 307 -3.94 4.15 -9.62
N ARG A 308 -2.67 4.45 -9.93
CA ARG A 308 -1.75 3.49 -10.57
C ARG A 308 -1.58 2.21 -9.74
N MET A 309 -1.35 2.36 -8.43
CA MET A 309 -1.26 1.22 -7.52
C MET A 309 -2.58 0.43 -7.51
N SER A 310 -3.72 1.12 -7.37
CA SER A 310 -5.02 0.47 -7.24
C SER A 310 -5.43 -0.28 -8.51
N ASP A 311 -5.13 0.25 -9.70
CA ASP A 311 -5.42 -0.41 -10.97
C ASP A 311 -4.64 -1.74 -11.09
N GLU A 312 -3.38 -1.77 -10.66
CA GLU A 312 -2.58 -3.00 -10.65
C GLU A 312 -3.04 -3.96 -9.55
N ALA A 313 -3.30 -3.47 -8.33
CA ALA A 313 -3.81 -4.27 -7.23
C ALA A 313 -5.12 -4.99 -7.59
N LEU A 314 -6.08 -4.26 -8.17
CA LEU A 314 -7.35 -4.84 -8.62
C LEU A 314 -7.15 -5.89 -9.73
N ARG A 315 -6.23 -5.65 -10.67
CA ARG A 315 -5.87 -6.64 -11.70
C ARG A 315 -5.31 -7.93 -11.09
N ARG A 316 -4.66 -7.84 -9.93
CA ARG A 316 -4.06 -8.97 -9.21
C ARG A 316 -4.95 -9.57 -8.12
N GLY A 317 -6.22 -9.16 -8.04
CA GLY A 317 -7.17 -9.71 -7.08
C GLY A 317 -7.07 -9.11 -5.67
N LEU A 318 -6.31 -8.04 -5.48
CA LEU A 318 -6.25 -7.32 -4.22
C LEU A 318 -7.45 -6.39 -4.07
N THR A 319 -8.14 -6.51 -2.93
CA THR A 319 -9.29 -5.69 -2.53
C THR A 319 -8.97 -4.79 -1.33
N GLY A 320 -7.83 -5.02 -0.68
CA GLY A 320 -7.31 -4.17 0.37
C GLY A 320 -5.79 -4.22 0.51
N VAL A 321 -5.22 -3.17 1.10
CA VAL A 321 -3.80 -3.04 1.38
C VAL A 321 -3.59 -2.37 2.74
N HIS A 322 -2.62 -2.84 3.52
CA HIS A 322 -2.13 -2.08 4.66
C HIS A 322 -0.93 -1.21 4.24
N ASN A 323 -1.12 0.10 4.23
CA ASN A 323 -0.12 1.05 3.75
C ASN A 323 0.90 1.37 4.84
N ALA A 324 2.12 0.87 4.68
CA ALA A 324 3.25 1.16 5.55
C ALA A 324 3.73 2.61 5.37
N ARG A 325 4.35 3.14 6.42
CA ARG A 325 5.04 4.44 6.43
C ARG A 325 4.17 5.64 5.98
N THR A 326 2.96 5.77 6.53
CA THR A 326 2.05 6.85 6.13
C THR A 326 2.25 8.11 6.98
N GLY A 327 2.76 9.19 6.38
CA GLY A 327 2.92 10.48 7.06
C GLY A 327 1.59 11.24 7.22
N LYS A 328 1.58 12.29 8.04
CA LYS A 328 0.37 13.09 8.35
C LYS A 328 -0.34 13.64 7.10
N ALA A 329 0.42 14.20 6.15
CA ALA A 329 -0.13 14.74 4.91
C ALA A 329 -0.81 13.66 4.05
N ASP A 330 -0.26 12.44 4.04
CA ASP A 330 -0.83 11.33 3.30
C ASP A 330 -2.08 10.79 4.00
N VAL A 331 -2.07 10.69 5.33
CA VAL A 331 -3.29 10.36 6.11
C VAL A 331 -4.41 11.36 5.82
N ASP A 332 -4.12 12.67 5.85
CA ASP A 332 -5.11 13.70 5.54
C ASP A 332 -5.65 13.58 4.12
N PHE A 333 -4.78 13.23 3.16
CA PHE A 333 -5.18 12.94 1.79
C PHE A 333 -6.15 11.75 1.75
N TYR A 334 -5.80 10.60 2.32
CA TYR A 334 -6.67 9.42 2.34
C TYR A 334 -8.02 9.69 3.03
N VAL A 335 -8.04 10.47 4.11
CA VAL A 335 -9.28 10.88 4.78
C VAL A 335 -10.16 11.70 3.84
N LYS A 336 -9.61 12.68 3.10
CA LYS A 336 -10.38 13.44 2.10
C LYS A 336 -10.98 12.54 1.01
N VAL A 337 -10.20 11.56 0.52
CA VAL A 337 -10.69 10.60 -0.50
C VAL A 337 -11.75 9.65 0.08
N ALA A 338 -11.62 9.27 1.35
CA ALA A 338 -12.62 8.47 2.05
C ALA A 338 -13.94 9.24 2.23
N ASP A 339 -13.87 10.51 2.61
CA ASP A 339 -15.02 11.38 2.83
C ASP A 339 -15.78 11.69 1.53
N SER A 340 -15.08 11.70 0.38
CA SER A 340 -15.73 11.81 -0.93
C SER A 340 -16.33 10.49 -1.43
N GLY A 341 -16.04 9.37 -0.77
CA GLY A 341 -16.49 8.04 -1.17
C GLY A 341 -15.70 7.44 -2.33
N ASP A 342 -14.55 8.01 -2.66
CA ASP A 342 -13.78 7.67 -3.87
C ASP A 342 -12.65 6.67 -3.63
N LEU A 343 -12.47 6.15 -2.40
CA LEU A 343 -11.40 5.17 -2.15
C LEU A 343 -11.56 3.93 -3.05
N PRO A 344 -10.55 3.60 -3.88
CA PRO A 344 -10.68 2.52 -4.86
C PRO A 344 -10.67 1.12 -4.22
N LEU A 345 -9.94 0.98 -3.12
CA LEU A 345 -9.72 -0.24 -2.34
C LEU A 345 -9.97 0.02 -0.85
N ARG A 346 -9.80 -1.01 -0.01
CA ARG A 346 -9.72 -0.84 1.44
C ARG A 346 -8.29 -0.59 1.89
N PHE A 347 -8.10 0.37 2.79
CA PHE A 347 -6.79 0.75 3.31
C PHE A 347 -6.75 0.71 4.83
N ASN A 348 -5.69 0.11 5.35
CA ASN A 348 -5.27 0.31 6.74
C ASN A 348 -3.93 1.05 6.74
N LEU A 349 -3.94 2.33 7.10
CA LEU A 349 -2.74 3.16 7.08
C LEU A 349 -1.95 2.95 8.37
N MET A 350 -0.65 2.67 8.24
CA MET A 350 0.29 2.52 9.34
C MET A 350 1.09 3.82 9.48
N VAL A 351 0.81 4.56 10.55
CA VAL A 351 1.36 5.92 10.73
C VAL A 351 2.88 5.91 10.94
N PHE A 352 3.55 6.96 10.45
CA PHE A 352 4.99 7.14 10.58
C PHE A 352 5.33 8.54 11.12
N CYS A 353 6.21 8.58 12.10
CA CYS A 353 6.82 9.82 12.60
C CYS A 353 8.02 10.20 11.76
N LEU A 354 8.03 11.40 11.20
CA LEU A 354 9.12 11.90 10.34
C LEU A 354 10.44 12.08 11.10
N THR A 355 10.38 12.45 12.38
CA THR A 355 11.57 12.57 13.25
C THR A 355 11.67 11.35 14.17
N PRO A 356 12.75 10.56 14.11
CA PRO A 356 12.89 9.32 14.89
C PRO A 356 12.90 9.50 16.42
N THR A 357 13.05 10.74 16.90
CA THR A 357 13.21 11.06 18.32
C THR A 357 11.94 11.65 18.97
N ASP A 358 10.92 12.00 18.19
CA ASP A 358 9.71 12.61 18.70
C ASP A 358 8.52 11.66 18.63
N TYR A 359 7.73 11.62 19.72
CA TYR A 359 6.42 11.02 19.68
C TYR A 359 5.47 11.93 18.88
N CYS A 360 4.96 11.42 17.76
CA CYS A 360 4.03 12.14 16.88
C CYS A 360 2.60 11.61 16.96
N GLY A 361 2.28 10.71 17.91
CA GLY A 361 0.97 10.05 17.95
C GLY A 361 -0.19 11.02 18.13
N ASP A 362 0.02 12.15 18.83
CA ASP A 362 -0.99 13.19 19.04
C ASP A 362 -1.29 14.01 17.77
N ASP A 363 -0.45 13.92 16.74
CA ASP A 363 -0.70 14.57 15.46
C ASP A 363 -1.75 13.81 14.63
N PHE A 364 -2.02 12.54 14.95
CA PHE A 364 -2.96 11.70 14.21
C PHE A 364 -4.32 11.63 14.89
N SER A 365 -5.36 11.97 14.14
CA SER A 365 -6.73 11.67 14.57
C SER A 365 -7.01 10.18 14.43
N ARG A 366 -7.78 9.62 15.37
CA ARG A 366 -8.24 8.23 15.28
C ARG A 366 -9.24 8.12 14.13
N VAL A 367 -8.90 7.33 13.12
CA VAL A 367 -9.77 7.03 11.98
C VAL A 367 -10.08 5.53 11.99
N SER A 368 -11.36 5.20 12.01
CA SER A 368 -11.84 3.81 11.98
C SER A 368 -13.11 3.72 11.16
N ASN A 369 -13.16 2.76 10.23
CA ASN A 369 -14.28 2.50 9.33
C ASN A 369 -14.74 3.72 8.51
N ALA A 370 -13.83 4.65 8.20
CA ALA A 370 -14.15 5.79 7.34
C ALA A 370 -14.38 5.34 5.88
N GLY A 371 -15.07 6.16 5.09
CA GLY A 371 -15.40 5.82 3.69
C GLY A 371 -16.18 4.52 3.55
N ASP A 372 -17.23 4.32 4.37
CA ASP A 372 -18.07 3.10 4.38
C ASP A 372 -17.30 1.80 4.73
N GLY A 373 -16.37 1.91 5.68
CA GLY A 373 -15.52 0.79 6.10
C GLY A 373 -14.36 0.49 5.14
N ARG A 374 -13.91 1.49 4.38
CA ARG A 374 -12.74 1.38 3.48
C ARG A 374 -11.46 1.94 4.08
N LEU A 375 -11.51 2.72 5.16
CA LEU A 375 -10.32 3.33 5.75
C LEU A 375 -10.22 3.14 7.26
N ASN A 376 -9.07 2.59 7.68
CA ASN A 376 -8.61 2.55 9.05
C ASN A 376 -7.22 3.19 9.15
N VAL A 377 -6.91 3.77 10.31
CA VAL A 377 -5.57 4.26 10.65
C VAL A 377 -5.12 3.59 11.95
N HIS A 378 -3.94 2.98 11.91
CA HIS A 378 -3.37 2.23 13.01
C HIS A 378 -1.87 2.53 13.15
N SER A 379 -1.29 2.20 14.30
CA SER A 379 0.16 2.23 14.52
C SER A 379 0.66 0.80 14.61
N ASN A 380 1.72 0.50 13.86
CA ASN A 380 2.35 -0.80 13.77
C ASN A 380 3.88 -0.61 13.77
N VAL A 381 4.62 -1.65 14.13
CA VAL A 381 6.07 -1.52 14.38
C VAL A 381 6.86 -2.47 13.51
N HIS A 382 7.79 -1.93 12.74
CA HIS A 382 8.76 -2.68 11.93
C HIS A 382 9.78 -3.39 12.82
N THR A 383 9.89 -4.71 12.71
CA THR A 383 10.84 -5.53 13.48
C THR A 383 11.37 -6.73 12.68
N ILE A 384 12.57 -6.59 12.10
CA ILE A 384 13.26 -7.71 11.43
C ILE A 384 14.11 -8.51 12.42
N GLY A 385 15.07 -7.88 13.09
CA GLY A 385 16.04 -8.57 13.94
C GLY A 385 15.46 -9.08 15.27
N ASP A 386 16.01 -10.15 15.81
CA ASP A 386 15.64 -10.77 17.09
C ASP A 386 15.60 -9.75 18.24
N ARG A 387 16.63 -8.90 18.37
CA ARG A 387 16.66 -7.84 19.39
C ARG A 387 15.54 -6.81 19.20
N SER A 388 15.19 -6.47 17.96
CA SER A 388 14.11 -5.51 17.69
C SER A 388 12.75 -6.07 18.11
N ASN A 389 12.47 -7.34 17.78
CA ASN A 389 11.28 -8.04 18.23
C ASN A 389 11.21 -8.08 19.76
N HIS A 390 12.31 -8.45 20.43
CA HIS A 390 12.38 -8.51 21.90
C HIS A 390 12.04 -7.16 22.57
N VAL A 391 12.64 -6.06 22.11
CA VAL A 391 12.42 -4.72 22.67
C VAL A 391 10.96 -4.27 22.51
N ILE A 392 10.34 -4.57 21.36
CA ILE A 392 8.93 -4.20 21.15
C ILE A 392 7.99 -5.09 21.98
N LEU A 393 8.31 -6.37 22.17
CA LEU A 393 7.57 -7.25 23.08
C LEU A 393 7.67 -6.78 24.53
N ASP A 394 8.84 -6.29 24.98
CA ASP A 394 8.99 -5.65 26.29
C ASP A 394 8.06 -4.44 26.43
N ALA A 395 8.02 -3.57 25.42
CA ALA A 395 7.15 -2.40 25.43
C ALA A 395 5.66 -2.79 25.47
N ILE A 396 5.22 -3.72 24.62
CA ILE A 396 3.83 -4.20 24.58
C ILE A 396 3.44 -4.82 25.93
N GLU A 397 4.28 -5.68 26.48
CA GLU A 397 3.99 -6.33 27.76
C GLU A 397 3.96 -5.33 28.92
N ALA A 398 4.85 -4.35 28.94
CA ALA A 398 4.83 -3.27 29.93
C ALA A 398 3.53 -2.46 29.86
N VAL A 399 3.04 -2.15 28.65
CA VAL A 399 1.77 -1.44 28.46
C VAL A 399 0.58 -2.29 28.92
N ILE A 400 0.51 -3.56 28.54
CA ILE A 400 -0.56 -4.47 28.97
C ILE A 400 -0.58 -4.61 30.51
N ARG A 401 0.58 -4.77 31.14
CA ARG A 401 0.70 -4.89 32.61
C ARG A 401 0.29 -3.61 33.33
N SER A 402 0.62 -2.44 32.78
CA SER A 402 0.35 -1.14 33.41
C SER A 402 -1.05 -0.60 33.12
N ASN A 403 -1.74 -1.10 32.09
CA ASN A 403 -3.06 -0.65 31.71
C ASN A 403 -4.00 -1.83 31.38
N PRO A 404 -4.86 -2.26 32.33
CA PRO A 404 -5.83 -3.33 32.11
C PRO A 404 -6.86 -3.10 31.00
N ALA A 405 -7.01 -1.86 30.49
CA ALA A 405 -7.86 -1.54 29.34
C ALA A 405 -7.16 -1.77 27.99
N VAL A 406 -5.91 -2.26 28.02
CA VAL A 406 -5.11 -2.66 26.86
C VAL A 406 -4.94 -4.17 26.88
N ASP A 407 -5.54 -4.83 25.90
CA ASP A 407 -5.46 -6.27 25.70
C ASP A 407 -5.26 -6.60 24.21
N SER A 408 -5.39 -7.88 23.86
CA SER A 408 -5.22 -8.37 22.48
C SER A 408 -6.26 -7.81 21.50
N THR A 409 -7.35 -7.20 21.95
CA THR A 409 -8.32 -6.52 21.07
C THR A 409 -7.74 -5.28 20.40
N ARG A 410 -6.59 -4.78 20.89
CA ARG A 410 -5.79 -3.74 20.23
C ARG A 410 -5.08 -4.23 18.97
N ARG A 411 -5.02 -5.55 18.75
CA ARG A 411 -4.44 -6.18 17.55
C ARG A 411 -3.01 -5.69 17.30
N PHE A 412 -2.16 -5.70 18.33
CA PHE A 412 -0.76 -5.34 18.20
C PHE A 412 -0.09 -6.16 17.09
N ARG A 413 0.79 -5.50 16.32
CA ARG A 413 1.44 -6.13 15.18
C ARG A 413 2.94 -5.88 15.20
N LEU A 414 3.68 -6.94 14.90
CA LEU A 414 5.07 -6.89 14.51
C LEU A 414 5.11 -7.03 12.99
N GLU A 415 5.56 -5.98 12.32
CA GLU A 415 5.76 -5.99 10.88
C GLU A 415 7.08 -6.68 10.55
N HIS A 416 7.04 -7.56 9.55
CA HIS A 416 8.05 -8.57 9.22
C HIS A 416 8.15 -9.69 10.24
N ALA A 417 8.35 -9.37 11.52
CA ALA A 417 8.58 -10.34 12.60
C ALA A 417 9.62 -11.42 12.19
N GLN A 418 10.57 -11.04 11.33
CA GLN A 418 11.23 -11.97 10.42
C GLN A 418 12.16 -12.92 11.14
N ILE A 419 12.83 -12.42 12.19
CA ILE A 419 13.75 -13.19 13.02
C ILE A 419 13.32 -13.00 14.47
N MET A 420 12.82 -14.06 15.08
CA MET A 420 12.50 -14.10 16.51
C MET A 420 13.30 -15.19 17.20
N THR A 421 13.59 -15.02 18.49
CA THR A 421 14.00 -16.15 19.31
C THR A 421 12.79 -17.08 19.53
N PRO A 422 12.96 -18.39 19.71
CA PRO A 422 11.83 -19.27 20.04
C PRO A 422 11.04 -18.82 21.27
N SER A 423 11.71 -18.24 22.27
CA SER A 423 11.06 -17.71 23.47
C SER A 423 10.22 -16.46 23.18
N ASP A 424 10.72 -15.54 22.35
CA ASP A 424 9.99 -14.35 21.94
C ASP A 424 8.81 -14.69 21.03
N LEU A 425 8.94 -15.73 20.19
CA LEU A 425 7.82 -16.27 19.41
C LEU A 425 6.68 -16.71 20.31
N GLU A 426 6.94 -17.58 21.30
CA GLU A 426 5.91 -18.01 22.25
C GLU A 426 5.36 -16.84 23.08
N ARG A 427 6.22 -15.88 23.43
CA ARG A 427 5.83 -14.67 24.17
C ARG A 427 4.88 -13.81 23.35
N ALA A 428 5.17 -13.56 22.08
CA ALA A 428 4.32 -12.81 21.17
C ALA A 428 2.93 -13.45 21.08
N VAL A 429 2.87 -14.77 20.96
CA VAL A 429 1.60 -15.51 20.94
C VAL A 429 0.82 -15.35 22.25
N ARG A 430 1.47 -15.50 23.42
CA ARG A 430 0.82 -15.29 24.73
C ARG A 430 0.25 -13.88 24.90
N LEU A 431 0.90 -12.88 24.32
CA LEU A 431 0.45 -11.48 24.35
C LEU A 431 -0.64 -11.18 23.31
N GLY A 432 -0.98 -12.14 22.44
CA GLY A 432 -1.95 -11.95 21.36
C GLY A 432 -1.45 -11.03 20.24
N VAL A 433 -0.13 -10.95 20.05
CA VAL A 433 0.49 -10.17 18.99
C VAL A 433 0.32 -10.89 17.66
N ILE A 434 0.00 -10.14 16.61
CA ILE A 434 -0.09 -10.63 15.23
C ILE A 434 1.28 -10.47 14.58
N ALA A 435 1.77 -11.53 13.94
CA ALA A 435 2.96 -11.45 13.11
C ALA A 435 2.56 -11.18 11.65
N SER A 436 2.99 -10.04 11.11
CA SER A 436 2.77 -9.67 9.71
C SER A 436 4.01 -10.08 8.90
N TYR A 437 3.88 -11.14 8.11
CA TYR A 437 5.00 -11.76 7.38
C TYR A 437 4.90 -11.47 5.88
N GLN A 438 6.06 -11.36 5.23
CA GLN A 438 6.19 -11.29 3.77
C GLN A 438 6.83 -12.57 3.23
N PRO A 439 6.05 -13.50 2.67
CA PRO A 439 6.58 -14.79 2.24
C PRO A 439 7.71 -14.69 1.20
N THR A 440 7.64 -13.70 0.31
CA THR A 440 8.65 -13.44 -0.73
C THR A 440 10.00 -13.08 -0.14
N HIS A 441 10.07 -12.39 1.02
CA HIS A 441 11.34 -12.13 1.71
C HIS A 441 12.08 -13.44 2.01
N ALA A 442 11.38 -14.51 2.44
CA ALA A 442 12.03 -15.78 2.70
C ALA A 442 12.71 -16.35 1.44
N THR A 443 12.05 -16.26 0.29
CA THR A 443 12.57 -16.79 -0.98
C THR A 443 13.62 -15.90 -1.64
N SER A 444 13.61 -14.60 -1.35
CA SER A 444 14.67 -13.66 -1.74
C SER A 444 15.91 -13.84 -0.84
N ASP A 445 15.71 -14.05 0.45
CA ASP A 445 16.77 -14.08 1.46
C ASP A 445 17.43 -15.46 1.63
N MET A 446 16.75 -16.54 1.24
CA MET A 446 17.22 -17.91 1.48
C MET A 446 18.65 -18.20 1.01
N TRP A 447 19.11 -17.48 -0.02
CA TRP A 447 20.45 -17.65 -0.61
C TRP A 447 21.60 -17.16 0.28
N TYR A 448 21.32 -16.30 1.25
CA TYR A 448 22.36 -15.68 2.09
C TYR A 448 21.98 -15.62 3.57
N ALA A 449 20.73 -15.90 3.94
CA ALA A 449 20.25 -15.79 5.32
C ALA A 449 21.03 -16.71 6.28
N GLU A 450 21.40 -17.93 5.87
CA GLU A 450 22.20 -18.83 6.72
C GLU A 450 23.59 -18.27 7.02
N ASP A 451 24.25 -17.64 6.03
CA ASP A 451 25.55 -17.01 6.23
C ASP A 451 25.48 -15.81 7.19
N ARG A 452 24.36 -15.08 7.18
CA ARG A 452 24.16 -13.91 8.05
C ARG A 452 23.76 -14.28 9.48
N LEU A 453 22.90 -15.28 9.62
CA LEU A 453 22.26 -15.62 10.90
C LEU A 453 22.96 -16.75 11.62
N GLY A 454 23.53 -17.70 10.87
CA GLY A 454 23.96 -18.99 11.40
C GLY A 454 22.78 -19.88 11.81
N LYS A 455 23.05 -21.18 11.94
CA LYS A 455 22.04 -22.23 12.15
C LYS A 455 21.17 -22.02 13.39
N GLU A 456 21.72 -21.48 14.46
CA GLU A 456 20.97 -21.31 15.71
C GLU A 456 19.90 -20.22 15.62
N ARG A 457 20.22 -19.06 15.01
CA ARG A 457 19.24 -17.97 14.84
C ARG A 457 18.21 -18.28 13.75
N LEU A 458 18.54 -19.15 12.79
CA LEU A 458 17.57 -19.60 11.79
C LEU A 458 16.38 -20.37 12.38
N LYS A 459 16.53 -21.01 13.55
CA LYS A 459 15.45 -21.82 14.16
C LYS A 459 14.17 -21.03 14.45
N GLY A 460 14.27 -19.71 14.64
CA GLY A 460 13.11 -18.83 14.82
C GLY A 460 12.96 -17.77 13.72
N ALA A 461 13.71 -17.90 12.62
CA ALA A 461 13.59 -17.02 11.46
C ALA A 461 12.56 -17.58 10.48
N TYR A 462 11.71 -16.71 9.93
CA TYR A 462 10.62 -17.09 9.02
C TYR A 462 9.79 -18.25 9.58
N ALA A 463 9.57 -18.31 10.89
CA ALA A 463 9.01 -19.47 11.58
C ALA A 463 7.47 -19.47 11.60
N TRP A 464 6.85 -19.35 10.41
CA TRP A 464 5.41 -19.13 10.24
C TRP A 464 4.57 -20.28 10.79
N GLN A 465 4.95 -21.52 10.49
CA GLN A 465 4.19 -22.69 10.92
C GLN A 465 4.38 -22.94 12.42
N SER A 466 5.57 -22.67 12.94
CA SER A 466 5.82 -22.66 14.39
C SER A 466 4.97 -21.60 15.11
N TYR A 467 4.85 -20.38 14.55
CA TYR A 467 4.00 -19.33 15.10
C TYR A 467 2.53 -19.76 15.16
N LEU A 468 2.01 -20.34 14.07
CA LEU A 468 0.64 -20.86 14.02
C LEU A 468 0.42 -22.03 14.98
N LYS A 469 1.35 -22.99 15.05
CA LYS A 469 1.27 -24.13 15.98
C LYS A 469 1.27 -23.72 17.45
N ALA A 470 1.95 -22.62 17.78
CA ALA A 470 1.93 -22.04 19.12
C ALA A 470 0.58 -21.36 19.46
N GLY A 471 -0.32 -21.19 18.49
CA GLY A 471 -1.62 -20.52 18.65
C GLY A 471 -1.64 -19.07 18.18
N GLY A 472 -0.58 -18.62 17.49
CA GLY A 472 -0.47 -17.26 16.97
C GLY A 472 -1.35 -17.02 15.74
N ARG A 473 -1.59 -15.73 15.45
CA ARG A 473 -2.22 -15.28 14.21
C ARG A 473 -1.18 -14.62 13.31
N ILE A 474 -1.23 -14.93 12.01
CA ILE A 474 -0.36 -14.31 11.01
C ILE A 474 -1.19 -13.51 10.01
N ALA A 475 -0.64 -12.41 9.51
CA ALA A 475 -1.14 -11.72 8.33
C ALA A 475 -0.04 -11.76 7.26
N LEU A 476 -0.42 -11.92 5.99
CA LEU A 476 0.54 -12.04 4.89
C LEU A 476 0.49 -10.82 3.97
N GLY A 477 1.65 -10.33 3.57
CA GLY A 477 1.80 -9.23 2.63
C GLY A 477 3.03 -9.40 1.74
N SER A 478 3.35 -8.39 0.95
CA SER A 478 4.51 -8.43 0.04
C SER A 478 5.63 -7.49 0.46
N ASP A 479 5.31 -6.36 1.09
CA ASP A 479 6.18 -5.19 1.23
C ASP A 479 6.54 -4.56 -0.13
N PHE A 480 5.59 -4.56 -1.08
CA PHE A 480 5.78 -3.88 -2.36
C PHE A 480 6.11 -2.39 -2.13
N PRO A 481 6.98 -1.77 -2.95
CA PRO A 481 7.65 -2.31 -4.15
C PRO A 481 8.95 -3.07 -3.86
N VAL A 482 9.34 -3.30 -2.59
CA VAL A 482 10.56 -4.07 -2.27
C VAL A 482 10.47 -5.44 -2.94
N GLU A 483 9.31 -6.08 -2.77
CA GLU A 483 8.91 -7.26 -3.53
C GLU A 483 7.78 -6.93 -4.52
N SER A 484 7.42 -7.94 -5.32
CA SER A 484 6.30 -7.81 -6.25
C SER A 484 4.96 -7.66 -5.52
N LEU A 485 4.11 -6.75 -6.00
CA LEU A 485 2.73 -6.57 -5.55
C LEU A 485 1.82 -7.78 -5.89
N ASP A 486 2.25 -8.69 -6.76
CA ASP A 486 1.49 -9.86 -7.16
C ASP A 486 1.34 -10.88 -6.00
N PRO A 487 0.12 -11.04 -5.42
CA PRO A 487 -0.08 -11.89 -4.27
C PRO A 487 0.11 -13.38 -4.58
N LEU A 488 0.03 -13.81 -5.86
CA LEU A 488 0.31 -15.21 -6.22
C LEU A 488 1.76 -15.57 -5.94
N LYS A 489 2.70 -14.62 -6.06
CA LYS A 489 4.11 -14.85 -5.71
C LYS A 489 4.28 -15.05 -4.20
N GLY A 490 3.60 -14.23 -3.40
CA GLY A 490 3.54 -14.40 -1.95
C GLY A 490 2.89 -15.73 -1.54
N PHE A 491 1.79 -16.11 -2.18
CA PHE A 491 1.10 -17.37 -1.94
C PHE A 491 1.96 -18.58 -2.31
N TYR A 492 2.65 -18.52 -3.45
CA TYR A 492 3.61 -19.54 -3.89
C TYR A 492 4.78 -19.66 -2.92
N ALA A 493 5.40 -18.55 -2.54
CA ALA A 493 6.51 -18.54 -1.57
C ALA A 493 6.06 -19.10 -0.20
N ALA A 494 4.86 -18.75 0.26
CA ALA A 494 4.30 -19.22 1.52
C ALA A 494 4.11 -20.74 1.57
N THR A 495 3.67 -21.32 0.45
CA THR A 495 3.27 -22.73 0.39
C THR A 495 4.38 -23.66 -0.10
N THR A 496 5.35 -23.13 -0.84
CA THR A 496 6.42 -23.93 -1.45
C THR A 496 7.79 -23.65 -0.86
N ARG A 497 8.04 -22.41 -0.41
CA ARG A 497 9.38 -21.90 -0.03
C ARG A 497 10.43 -22.12 -1.12
N LEU A 498 10.01 -22.02 -2.38
CA LEU A 498 10.87 -22.05 -3.56
C LEU A 498 10.90 -20.66 -4.19
N SER A 499 12.00 -20.35 -4.87
CA SER A 499 12.03 -19.20 -5.79
C SER A 499 11.00 -19.40 -6.91
N GLU A 500 10.69 -18.34 -7.66
CA GLU A 500 9.80 -18.42 -8.84
C GLU A 500 10.26 -19.44 -9.89
N LYS A 501 11.54 -19.84 -9.86
CA LYS A 501 12.11 -20.89 -10.74
C LYS A 501 11.96 -22.31 -10.16
N GLY A 502 11.29 -22.47 -9.03
CA GLY A 502 11.11 -23.76 -8.36
C GLY A 502 12.37 -24.30 -7.66
N THR A 503 13.30 -23.43 -7.26
CA THR A 503 14.57 -23.85 -6.62
C THR A 503 14.78 -23.22 -5.24
N SER A 504 15.51 -23.91 -4.37
CA SER A 504 15.98 -23.41 -3.06
C SER A 504 17.36 -24.01 -2.71
N PRO A 505 18.12 -23.41 -1.77
CA PRO A 505 19.38 -23.98 -1.30
C PRO A 505 19.21 -25.29 -0.52
N HIS A 506 18.01 -25.61 -0.01
CA HIS A 506 17.72 -26.87 0.69
C HIS A 506 17.10 -27.93 -0.24
N GLY A 507 17.05 -27.68 -1.55
CA GLY A 507 16.55 -28.63 -2.54
C GLY A 507 15.10 -28.37 -2.98
N PRO A 508 14.47 -29.35 -3.66
CA PRO A 508 13.16 -29.17 -4.30
C PRO A 508 12.00 -29.09 -3.30
N ASP A 509 12.22 -29.53 -2.06
CA ASP A 509 11.23 -29.43 -1.00
C ASP A 509 11.13 -28.02 -0.41
N GLY A 510 11.95 -27.05 -0.84
CA GLY A 510 11.90 -25.66 -0.38
C GLY A 510 12.79 -25.37 0.83
N TRP A 511 13.02 -24.08 1.08
CA TRP A 511 13.92 -23.61 2.14
C TRP A 511 13.25 -23.67 3.52
N ILE A 512 13.79 -24.47 4.45
CA ILE A 512 13.18 -24.74 5.77
C ILE A 512 11.74 -25.26 5.59
N PRO A 513 11.57 -26.45 5.00
CA PRO A 513 10.27 -26.95 4.53
C PRO A 513 9.25 -27.18 5.66
N GLU A 514 9.70 -27.34 6.90
CA GLU A 514 8.84 -27.52 8.07
C GLU A 514 8.00 -26.29 8.41
N GLU A 515 8.43 -25.13 7.89
CA GLU A 515 7.81 -23.82 8.11
C GLU A 515 6.90 -23.38 6.95
N LYS A 516 6.65 -24.26 5.97
CA LYS A 516 5.62 -24.06 4.93
C LYS A 516 4.24 -23.88 5.55
N LEU A 517 3.45 -23.01 4.92
CA LEU A 517 2.02 -22.95 5.15
C LEU A 517 1.31 -23.92 4.20
N SER A 518 0.23 -24.54 4.67
CA SER A 518 -0.76 -25.12 3.74
C SER A 518 -1.42 -24.01 2.91
N ARG A 519 -1.94 -24.35 1.73
CA ARG A 519 -2.69 -23.41 0.88
C ARG A 519 -3.86 -22.77 1.62
N ALA A 520 -4.56 -23.53 2.47
CA ALA A 520 -5.63 -23.01 3.32
C ALA A 520 -5.12 -21.96 4.33
N GLN A 521 -3.98 -22.21 4.98
CA GLN A 521 -3.36 -21.24 5.91
C GLN A 521 -2.87 -20.00 5.17
N ALA A 522 -2.25 -20.15 4.00
CA ALA A 522 -1.82 -19.03 3.18
C ALA A 522 -3.02 -18.17 2.72
N LEU A 523 -4.10 -18.80 2.23
CA LEU A 523 -5.30 -18.08 1.81
C LEU A 523 -5.91 -17.32 2.99
N ARG A 524 -5.99 -17.94 4.17
CA ARG A 524 -6.45 -17.29 5.40
C ARG A 524 -5.59 -16.08 5.78
N GLY A 525 -4.27 -16.21 5.67
CA GLY A 525 -3.30 -15.16 5.95
C GLY A 525 -3.40 -13.95 5.02
N PHE A 526 -3.75 -14.17 3.74
CA PHE A 526 -4.01 -13.12 2.74
C PHE A 526 -5.47 -12.63 2.71
N THR A 527 -6.35 -13.14 3.59
CA THR A 527 -7.78 -12.75 3.58
C THR A 527 -8.25 -12.39 4.98
N VAL A 528 -8.89 -13.31 5.70
CA VAL A 528 -9.57 -13.01 6.97
C VAL A 528 -8.61 -12.59 8.09
N ASP A 529 -7.40 -13.16 8.15
CA ASP A 529 -6.43 -12.78 9.19
C ASP A 529 -5.75 -11.44 8.85
N ALA A 530 -5.54 -11.13 7.56
CA ALA A 530 -5.14 -9.80 7.12
C ALA A 530 -6.24 -8.75 7.40
N ALA A 531 -7.51 -9.05 7.09
CA ALA A 531 -8.64 -8.18 7.42
C ALA A 531 -8.71 -7.89 8.93
N TYR A 532 -8.52 -8.93 9.75
CA TYR A 532 -8.44 -8.77 11.20
C TYR A 532 -7.26 -7.87 11.60
N ALA A 533 -6.07 -8.10 11.05
CA ALA A 533 -4.90 -7.27 11.33
C ALA A 533 -5.07 -5.80 10.88
N GLY A 534 -5.91 -5.55 9.89
CA GLY A 534 -6.31 -4.22 9.39
C GLY A 534 -7.53 -3.60 10.08
N LEU A 535 -7.87 -4.06 11.29
CA LEU A 535 -9.00 -3.59 12.11
C LEU A 535 -10.40 -3.83 11.50
N SER A 536 -10.54 -4.71 10.50
CA SER A 536 -11.84 -5.09 9.93
C SER A 536 -12.39 -6.38 10.55
N ASN A 537 -13.71 -6.44 10.74
CA ASN A 537 -14.47 -7.67 10.98
C ASN A 537 -15.50 -7.93 9.86
N MET A 538 -15.62 -7.01 8.91
CA MET A 538 -16.67 -7.04 7.89
C MET A 538 -16.19 -7.67 6.58
N THR A 539 -14.91 -7.97 6.44
CA THR A 539 -14.28 -8.40 5.17
C THR A 539 -13.43 -9.66 5.38
N GLY A 540 -12.82 -10.16 4.29
CA GLY A 540 -11.87 -11.27 4.32
C GLY A 540 -12.48 -12.66 4.36
N SER A 541 -13.81 -12.80 4.43
CA SER A 541 -14.50 -14.09 4.27
C SER A 541 -15.83 -13.91 3.53
N LEU A 542 -16.22 -14.93 2.76
CA LEU A 542 -17.51 -14.97 2.04
C LEU A 542 -18.56 -15.67 2.91
N THR A 543 -18.82 -15.12 4.08
CA THR A 543 -19.80 -15.65 5.05
C THR A 543 -20.94 -14.65 5.26
N PRO A 544 -22.18 -15.10 5.54
CA PRO A 544 -23.31 -14.20 5.74
C PRO A 544 -23.04 -13.06 6.73
N GLY A 545 -23.44 -11.84 6.38
CA GLY A 545 -23.22 -10.61 7.16
C GLY A 545 -21.90 -9.88 6.88
N LYS A 546 -21.03 -10.43 6.01
CA LYS A 546 -19.80 -9.75 5.56
C LYS A 546 -19.99 -9.07 4.21
N ARG A 547 -19.13 -8.09 3.92
CA ARG A 547 -18.99 -7.45 2.62
C ARG A 547 -18.58 -8.49 1.56
N PHE A 548 -19.18 -8.39 0.38
CA PHE A 548 -18.83 -9.23 -0.75
C PHE A 548 -17.66 -8.63 -1.54
N ASP A 549 -16.46 -8.85 -1.02
CA ASP A 549 -15.22 -8.66 -1.74
C ASP A 549 -14.67 -10.03 -2.13
N ALA A 550 -14.44 -10.26 -3.42
CA ALA A 550 -14.11 -11.58 -3.95
C ALA A 550 -13.17 -11.50 -5.15
N VAL A 551 -12.46 -12.59 -5.41
CA VAL A 551 -11.67 -12.79 -6.64
C VAL A 551 -12.16 -14.05 -7.33
N ILE A 552 -12.34 -13.98 -8.64
CA ILE A 552 -12.59 -15.13 -9.50
C ILE A 552 -11.30 -15.44 -10.24
N TRP A 553 -10.87 -16.69 -10.14
CA TRP A 553 -9.66 -17.23 -10.74
C TRP A 553 -10.04 -18.13 -11.91
N ASP A 554 -9.19 -18.19 -12.94
CA ASP A 554 -9.38 -19.08 -14.08
C ASP A 554 -9.07 -20.56 -13.77
N ASP A 555 -8.39 -20.81 -12.64
CA ASP A 555 -8.13 -22.15 -12.10
C ASP A 555 -8.31 -22.22 -10.57
N ASP A 556 -8.12 -23.38 -9.98
CA ASP A 556 -8.28 -23.64 -8.56
C ASP A 556 -6.98 -23.39 -7.78
N LEU A 557 -6.87 -22.21 -7.15
CA LEU A 557 -5.71 -21.82 -6.33
C LEU A 557 -5.39 -22.83 -5.21
N ILE A 558 -6.37 -23.61 -4.74
CA ILE A 558 -6.19 -24.60 -3.68
C ILE A 558 -5.72 -25.95 -4.23
N GLU A 559 -6.09 -26.33 -5.44
CA GLU A 559 -5.85 -27.69 -5.98
C GLU A 559 -4.86 -27.73 -7.16
N VAL A 560 -4.57 -26.59 -7.82
CA VAL A 560 -3.66 -26.48 -8.99
C VAL A 560 -2.30 -27.16 -8.75
N PRO A 561 -1.67 -27.81 -9.73
CA PRO A 561 -0.28 -28.27 -9.60
C PRO A 561 0.67 -27.14 -9.21
N GLN A 562 1.67 -27.43 -8.38
CA GLN A 562 2.59 -26.42 -7.86
C GLN A 562 3.30 -25.62 -8.98
N ASN A 563 3.71 -26.28 -10.05
CA ASN A 563 4.40 -25.70 -11.19
C ASN A 563 3.53 -24.78 -12.06
N GLU A 564 2.20 -24.86 -11.92
CA GLU A 564 1.22 -24.09 -12.70
C GLU A 564 0.62 -22.93 -11.89
N MET A 565 0.85 -22.90 -10.56
CA MET A 565 0.24 -21.91 -9.65
C MET A 565 0.52 -20.44 -10.02
N LEU A 566 1.71 -20.13 -10.53
CA LEU A 566 2.08 -18.77 -10.95
C LEU A 566 1.49 -18.37 -12.31
N GLU A 567 0.87 -19.30 -13.03
CA GLU A 567 0.24 -19.07 -14.33
C GLU A 567 -1.23 -18.68 -14.19
N ILE A 568 -1.85 -18.95 -13.03
CA ILE A 568 -3.24 -18.59 -12.73
C ILE A 568 -3.47 -17.09 -12.95
N GLN A 569 -4.60 -16.74 -13.56
CA GLN A 569 -5.02 -15.37 -13.82
C GLN A 569 -6.30 -15.00 -13.07
N VAL A 570 -6.41 -13.70 -12.77
CA VAL A 570 -7.64 -13.12 -12.25
C VAL A 570 -8.61 -12.88 -13.40
N VAL A 571 -9.76 -13.53 -13.34
CA VAL A 571 -10.88 -13.33 -14.27
C VAL A 571 -11.65 -12.07 -13.91
N ALA A 572 -11.94 -11.90 -12.61
CA ALA A 572 -12.62 -10.73 -12.09
C ALA A 572 -12.29 -10.46 -10.62
N THR A 573 -12.26 -9.18 -10.27
CA THR A 573 -12.19 -8.70 -8.88
C THR A 573 -13.47 -7.99 -8.55
N ILE A 574 -14.06 -8.32 -7.41
CA ILE A 574 -15.34 -7.83 -6.93
C ILE A 574 -15.12 -7.11 -5.60
N MET A 575 -15.72 -5.93 -5.45
CA MET A 575 -15.75 -5.19 -4.20
C MET A 575 -17.14 -4.67 -3.92
N ASP A 576 -17.59 -4.80 -2.66
CA ASP A 576 -18.92 -4.36 -2.23
C ASP A 576 -20.04 -4.85 -3.18
N GLY A 577 -19.98 -6.09 -3.66
CA GLY A 577 -21.01 -6.64 -4.56
C GLY A 577 -20.89 -6.22 -6.03
N GLN A 578 -19.85 -5.50 -6.44
CA GLN A 578 -19.70 -4.97 -7.80
C GLN A 578 -18.37 -5.36 -8.43
N ILE A 579 -18.37 -5.70 -9.72
CA ILE A 579 -17.15 -6.01 -10.47
C ILE A 579 -16.37 -4.71 -10.68
N VAL A 580 -15.16 -4.67 -10.14
CA VAL A 580 -14.23 -3.53 -10.19
C VAL A 580 -13.05 -3.75 -11.13
N TYR A 581 -12.78 -5.01 -11.51
CA TYR A 581 -11.84 -5.39 -12.56
C TYR A 581 -12.32 -6.67 -13.26
N GLY A 582 -12.00 -6.79 -14.55
CA GLY A 582 -12.34 -7.96 -15.36
C GLY A 582 -13.83 -8.04 -15.69
N ALA A 583 -14.30 -9.25 -16.01
CA ALA A 583 -15.70 -9.52 -16.30
C ALA A 583 -16.05 -10.95 -15.92
N LEU A 584 -17.29 -11.16 -15.48
CA LEU A 584 -17.87 -12.49 -15.38
C LEU A 584 -18.54 -12.80 -16.72
N GLU A 585 -17.95 -13.70 -17.51
CA GLU A 585 -18.60 -14.24 -18.70
C GLU A 585 -19.66 -15.25 -18.26
N VAL A 586 -20.93 -14.89 -18.43
CA VAL A 586 -22.13 -15.64 -17.98
C VAL A 586 -22.65 -16.57 -19.06
#